data_AF-A0A8X6XF52-F1
#
_entry.id   AF-A0A8X6XF52-F1
#
_cell.length_a   1.000
_cell.length_b   1.000
_cell.length_c   1.000
_cell.angle_alpha   90.00
_cell.angle_beta   90.00
_cell.angle_gamma   90.00
#
_symmetry.space_group_name_H-M   'P 1'
#
loop_
_entity.id
_entity.type
_entity.pdbx_description
1 polymer ?
#
loop_
_entity_poly.entity_id
_entity_poly.type
_entity_poly.pdbx_seq_one_letter_code
_entity_poly.pdbx_strand_id
1 'polypeptide(L)'
;MVELFSRYQPEWTLLSGLEAATYIQNYLRALMDAIPNESYHTNLYFVSFISHLCAQAIRIESSEIVPYILMEAARILYSRCNLLGYILNLFRDAFNYRYRHSKTCRR
;
A
#
# COMPACT_ATOMS: atom_id res chain seq x y z
N MET A 1 -11.23 -13.43 1.14
CA MET A 1 -10.54 -12.12 1.25
C MET A 1 -9.38 -12.19 2.23
N VAL A 2 -9.60 -12.45 3.53
CA VAL A 2 -8.49 -12.58 4.52
C VAL A 2 -7.47 -13.64 4.11
N GLU A 3 -7.91 -14.86 3.78
CA GLU A 3 -7.02 -15.92 3.27
C GLU A 3 -6.26 -15.52 2.00
N LEU A 4 -6.85 -14.68 1.15
CA LEU A 4 -6.19 -14.22 -0.08
C LEU A 4 -5.02 -13.30 0.27
N PHE A 5 -5.23 -12.31 1.13
CA PHE A 5 -4.16 -11.40 1.59
C PHE A 5 -3.09 -12.10 2.45
N SER A 6 -3.44 -13.19 3.14
CA SER A 6 -2.43 -14.03 3.83
C SER A 6 -1.55 -14.81 2.85
N ARG A 7 -2.05 -15.16 1.66
CA ARG A 7 -1.27 -15.87 0.62
C ARG A 7 -0.38 -14.94 -0.19
N TYR A 8 -0.82 -13.70 -0.39
CA TYR A 8 -0.03 -12.66 -1.04
C TYR A 8 0.64 -11.80 0.05
N GLN A 9 1.62 -12.34 0.77
CA GLN A 9 2.51 -11.51 1.59
C GLN A 9 3.69 -11.09 0.70
N PRO A 10 4.08 -9.80 0.69
CA PRO A 10 5.24 -9.39 -0.07
C PRO A 10 6.50 -9.94 0.59
N GLU A 11 7.39 -10.50 -0.21
CA GLU A 11 8.77 -10.70 0.21
C GLU A 11 9.45 -9.34 0.24
N TRP A 12 9.90 -8.93 1.42
CA TRP A 12 10.57 -7.67 1.60
C TRP A 12 12.06 -7.83 1.34
N THR A 13 12.44 -7.77 0.07
CA THR A 13 13.84 -7.77 -0.36
C THR A 13 14.37 -6.35 -0.50
N LEU A 14 15.67 -6.16 -0.25
CA LEU A 14 16.39 -4.92 -0.56
C LEU A 14 16.44 -4.75 -2.08
N LEU A 15 15.52 -3.96 -2.62
CA LEU A 15 15.44 -3.63 -4.04
C LEU A 15 15.84 -2.17 -4.24
N SER A 16 16.53 -1.88 -5.34
CA SER A 16 16.77 -0.49 -5.75
C SER A 16 15.45 0.21 -6.10
N GLY A 17 15.41 1.55 -6.08
CA GLY A 17 14.15 2.31 -6.19
C GLY A 17 13.26 1.94 -7.39
N LEU A 18 13.83 1.66 -8.57
CA LEU A 18 13.07 1.25 -9.76
C LEU A 18 12.55 -0.19 -9.64
N GLU A 19 13.39 -1.10 -9.16
CA GLU A 19 13.02 -2.51 -8.96
C GLU A 19 11.91 -2.64 -7.90
N ALA A 20 12.00 -1.85 -6.84
CA ALA A 20 10.98 -1.76 -5.80
C ALA A 20 9.64 -1.26 -6.37
N ALA A 21 9.68 -0.23 -7.22
CA ALA A 21 8.48 0.29 -7.88
C ALA A 21 7.82 -0.76 -8.79
N THR A 22 8.61 -1.43 -9.64
CA THR A 22 8.12 -2.48 -10.54
C THR A 22 7.59 -3.69 -9.77
N TYR A 23 8.26 -4.09 -8.70
CA TYR A 23 7.82 -5.18 -7.84
C TYR A 23 6.44 -4.88 -7.22
N ILE A 24 6.28 -3.73 -6.58
CA ILE A 24 5.00 -3.31 -5.98
C ILE A 24 3.90 -3.20 -7.03
N GLN A 25 4.21 -2.69 -8.21
CA GLN A 25 3.26 -2.59 -9.31
C GLN A 25 2.72 -3.95 -9.73
N ASN A 26 3.61 -4.92 -9.95
CA ASN A 26 3.23 -6.26 -10.36
C ASN A 26 2.48 -7.00 -9.25
N TYR A 27 2.94 -6.84 -8.01
CA TYR A 27 2.34 -7.44 -6.82
C TYR A 27 0.89 -6.95 -6.60
N LEU A 28 0.67 -5.63 -6.57
CA LEU A 28 -0.68 -5.09 -6.34
C LEU A 28 -1.62 -5.36 -7.53
N ARG A 29 -1.11 -5.41 -8.76
CA ARG A 29 -1.91 -5.79 -9.93
C ARG A 29 -2.36 -7.26 -9.84
N ALA A 30 -1.43 -8.19 -9.59
CA ALA A 30 -1.75 -9.61 -9.46
C ALA A 30 -2.77 -9.88 -8.34
N LEU A 31 -2.60 -9.20 -7.20
CA LEU A 31 -3.53 -9.26 -6.08
C LEU A 31 -4.93 -8.80 -6.48
N MET A 32 -5.02 -7.73 -7.25
CA MET A 32 -6.30 -7.13 -7.63
C MET A 32 -7.01 -7.87 -8.76
N ASP A 33 -6.26 -8.50 -9.67
CA ASP A 33 -6.82 -9.40 -10.68
C ASP A 33 -7.45 -10.65 -10.03
N ALA A 34 -6.92 -11.09 -8.88
CA ALA A 34 -7.46 -12.21 -8.11
C ALA A 34 -8.67 -11.86 -7.23
N ILE A 35 -9.07 -10.59 -7.14
CA ILE A 35 -10.20 -10.13 -6.33
C ILE A 35 -11.40 -9.85 -7.24
N PRO A 36 -12.39 -10.77 -7.31
CA PRO A 36 -13.57 -10.58 -8.12
C PRO A 36 -14.52 -9.54 -7.48
N ASN A 37 -14.99 -8.62 -8.31
CA ASN A 37 -16.13 -7.73 -8.08
C ASN A 37 -15.93 -6.56 -7.08
N GLU A 38 -16.24 -5.36 -7.58
CA GLU A 38 -15.95 -4.02 -7.01
C GLU A 38 -16.94 -3.61 -5.91
N SER A 39 -17.19 -4.49 -4.93
CA SER A 39 -18.05 -4.11 -3.81
C SER A 39 -17.37 -3.06 -2.93
N TYR A 40 -18.17 -2.16 -2.33
CA TYR A 40 -17.68 -1.19 -1.35
C TYR A 40 -16.83 -1.84 -0.25
N HIS A 41 -17.26 -3.00 0.26
CA HIS A 41 -16.54 -3.76 1.28
C HIS A 41 -15.18 -4.25 0.77
N THR A 42 -15.12 -4.75 -0.47
CA THR A 42 -13.86 -5.18 -1.11
C THR A 42 -12.82 -4.06 -1.10
N ASN A 43 -13.24 -2.83 -1.44
CA ASN A 43 -12.36 -1.68 -1.47
C ASN A 43 -11.92 -1.22 -0.06
N LEU A 44 -12.80 -1.29 0.94
CA LEU A 44 -12.41 -1.03 2.34
C LEU A 44 -11.38 -2.03 2.86
N TYR A 45 -11.54 -3.32 2.53
CA TYR A 45 -10.56 -4.34 2.87
C TYR A 45 -9.22 -4.09 2.17
N PHE A 46 -9.24 -3.71 0.90
CA PHE A 46 -8.03 -3.33 0.16
C PHE A 46 -7.33 -2.12 0.80
N VAL A 47 -8.07 -1.08 1.16
CA VAL A 47 -7.54 0.09 1.87
C VAL A 47 -6.86 -0.30 3.19
N SER A 48 -7.50 -1.15 4.00
CA SER A 48 -6.93 -1.64 5.25
C SER A 48 -5.65 -2.44 5.02
N PHE A 49 -5.63 -3.25 3.96
CA PHE A 49 -4.46 -4.02 3.56
C PHE A 49 -3.29 -3.14 3.11
N ILE A 50 -3.55 -2.08 2.34
CA ILE A 50 -2.52 -1.09 1.93
C ILE A 50 -1.91 -0.41 3.16
N SER A 51 -2.73 0.01 4.14
CA SER A 51 -2.23 0.57 5.40
C SER A 51 -1.31 -0.41 6.13
N HIS A 52 -1.68 -1.70 6.15
CA HIS A 52 -0.86 -2.75 6.76
C HIS A 52 0.48 -2.93 6.03
N LEU A 53 0.47 -2.97 4.70
CA LEU A 53 1.68 -3.05 3.87
C LEU A 53 2.63 -1.87 4.11
N CYS A 54 2.10 -0.64 4.17
CA CYS A 54 2.91 0.54 4.47
C CYS A 54 3.52 0.45 5.87
N ALA A 55 2.75 0.01 6.87
CA ALA A 55 3.26 -0.17 8.22
C ALA A 55 4.37 -1.23 8.31
N GLN A 56 4.22 -2.35 7.60
CA GLN A 56 5.25 -3.37 7.50
C GLN A 56 6.52 -2.83 6.84
N ALA A 57 6.39 -2.19 5.67
CA ALA A 57 7.51 -1.60 4.93
C ALA A 57 8.33 -0.61 5.77
N ILE A 58 7.67 0.18 6.63
CA ILE A 58 8.34 1.13 7.51
C ILE A 58 9.12 0.40 8.62
N ARG A 59 8.57 -0.68 9.19
CA ARG A 59 9.21 -1.42 10.29
C ARG A 59 10.53 -2.08 9.90
N ILE A 60 10.68 -2.43 8.64
CA ILE A 60 11.85 -3.12 8.10
C ILE A 60 12.83 -2.17 7.39
N GLU A 61 12.76 -0.88 7.71
CA GLU A 61 13.60 0.19 7.13
C GLU A 61 13.46 0.41 5.62
N SER A 62 12.57 -0.33 4.95
CA SER A 62 12.24 -0.17 3.52
C SER A 62 11.28 1.00 3.28
N SER A 63 11.38 2.08 4.05
CA SER A 63 10.45 3.22 3.99
C SER A 63 10.42 3.93 2.63
N GLU A 64 11.44 3.73 1.81
CA GLU A 64 11.54 4.21 0.43
C GLU A 64 10.51 3.54 -0.50
N ILE A 65 9.97 2.37 -0.14
CA ILE A 65 8.99 1.65 -0.95
C ILE A 65 7.55 2.16 -0.75
N VAL A 66 7.29 2.83 0.37
CA VAL A 66 5.96 3.30 0.78
C VAL A 66 5.30 4.23 -0.25
N PRO A 67 6.00 5.21 -0.85
CA PRO A 67 5.42 6.04 -1.90
C PRO A 67 4.92 5.24 -3.11
N TYR A 68 5.64 4.17 -3.50
CA TYR A 68 5.23 3.33 -4.63
C TYR A 68 4.00 2.48 -4.30
N ILE A 69 3.92 1.95 -3.07
CA ILE A 69 2.73 1.24 -2.57
C ILE A 69 1.50 2.14 -2.65
N LEU A 70 1.63 3.37 -2.12
CA LEU A 70 0.53 4.32 -2.11
C LEU A 70 0.13 4.78 -3.52
N MET A 71 1.11 5.07 -4.38
CA MET A 71 0.86 5.52 -5.75
C MET A 71 0.14 4.46 -6.59
N GLU A 72 0.57 3.20 -6.49
CA GLU A 72 -0.09 2.13 -7.24
C GLU A 72 -1.46 1.79 -6.65
N ALA A 73 -1.60 1.78 -5.32
CA ALA A 73 -2.90 1.63 -4.66
C ALA A 73 -3.89 2.73 -5.08
N ALA A 74 -3.42 3.98 -5.21
CA ALA A 74 -4.21 5.10 -5.70
C ALA A 74 -4.72 4.84 -7.12
N ARG A 75 -3.83 4.37 -8.01
CA ARG A 75 -4.13 4.08 -9.41
C ARG A 75 -5.24 3.02 -9.53
N ILE A 76 -5.15 1.98 -8.73
CA ILE A 76 -6.12 0.87 -8.67
C ILE A 76 -7.48 1.34 -8.12
N LEU A 77 -7.49 2.10 -7.03
CA LEU A 77 -8.73 2.57 -6.42
C LEU A 77 -9.43 3.64 -7.28
N TYR A 78 -8.65 4.45 -8.00
CA TYR A 78 -9.18 5.41 -8.98
C TYR A 78 -9.91 4.69 -10.13
N SER A 79 -9.34 3.60 -10.66
CA SER A 79 -9.96 2.86 -11.77
C SER A 79 -11.18 2.04 -11.36
N ARG A 80 -11.28 1.60 -10.10
CA ARG A 80 -12.35 0.70 -9.65
C ARG A 80 -13.58 1.38 -9.07
N CYS A 81 -13.45 2.47 -8.30
CA CYS A 81 -14.62 2.96 -7.53
C CYS A 81 -14.70 4.48 -7.31
N ASN A 82 -13.87 5.30 -7.97
CA ASN A 82 -13.89 6.76 -7.81
C ASN A 82 -13.80 7.21 -6.33
N LEU A 83 -13.12 6.42 -5.49
CA LEU A 83 -12.95 6.63 -4.03
C LEU A 83 -11.82 7.62 -3.70
N LEU A 84 -11.65 8.66 -4.52
CA LEU A 84 -10.53 9.61 -4.45
C LEU A 84 -10.36 10.23 -3.04
N GLY A 85 -11.47 10.54 -2.36
CA GLY A 85 -11.43 11.10 -0.99
C GLY A 85 -10.83 10.14 0.06
N TYR A 86 -11.05 8.83 -0.08
CA TYR A 86 -10.46 7.83 0.83
C TYR A 86 -8.96 7.65 0.58
N ILE A 87 -8.56 7.66 -0.69
CA ILE A 87 -7.15 7.60 -1.10
C ILE A 87 -6.40 8.81 -0.53
N LEU A 88 -6.95 10.02 -0.67
CA LEU A 88 -6.30 11.23 -0.16
C LEU A 88 -6.16 11.23 1.38
N ASN A 89 -7.11 10.64 2.11
CA ASN A 89 -6.99 10.46 3.56
C ASN A 89 -5.92 9.43 3.94
N LEU A 90 -5.80 8.32 3.21
CA LEU A 90 -4.71 7.34 3.39
C LEU A 90 -3.32 7.95 3.18
N PHE A 91 -3.16 8.72 2.10
CA PHE A 91 -1.91 9.42 1.82
C PHE A 91 -1.58 10.42 2.94
N ARG A 92 -2.58 11.17 3.41
CA ARG A 92 -2.43 12.12 4.51
C ARG A 92 -1.99 11.42 5.79
N ASP A 93 -2.60 10.29 6.14
CA ASP A 93 -2.28 9.56 7.37
C ASP A 93 -0.89 8.92 7.30
N ALA A 94 -0.51 8.34 6.16
CA ALA A 94 0.84 7.81 5.93
C ALA A 94 1.91 8.91 6.02
N PHE A 95 1.64 10.09 5.45
CA PHE A 95 2.53 11.25 5.56
C PHE A 95 2.64 11.78 6.99
N ASN A 96 1.52 11.92 7.68
CA ASN A 96 1.48 12.39 9.07
C ASN A 96 2.23 11.42 10.00
N TYR A 97 2.11 10.12 9.76
CA TYR A 97 2.83 9.10 10.50
C TYR A 97 4.35 9.23 10.29
N ARG A 98 4.83 9.32 9.04
CA ARG A 98 6.25 9.52 8.72
C ARG A 98 6.78 10.84 9.31
N TYR A 99 6.01 11.91 9.21
CA TYR A 99 6.39 13.22 9.74
C TYR A 99 6.56 13.18 11.26
N ARG A 100 5.64 12.54 11.99
CA ARG A 100 5.73 12.36 13.45
C ARG A 100 6.94 11.51 13.85
N HIS A 101 7.23 10.43 13.12
CA HIS A 101 8.36 9.56 13.42
C HIS A 101 9.74 10.11 12.99
N SER A 102 9.79 11.00 11.98
CA SER A 102 11.04 11.69 11.62
C SER A 102 11.52 12.66 12.70
N LYS A 103 10.61 13.15 13.56
CA LYS A 103 10.93 14.01 14.70
C LYS A 103 11.37 13.22 15.95
N THR A 104 11.06 11.93 16.03
CA THR A 104 11.51 11.07 17.14
C THR A 104 12.85 10.40 16.87
N CYS A 105 13.25 10.15 15.62
CA CYS A 105 14.61 9.67 15.28
C CYS A 105 15.71 10.74 15.38
N ARG A 106 15.40 11.97 15.82
CA ARG A 106 16.39 13.03 16.13
C ARG A 106 16.43 13.37 17.62
N ARG A 107 16.08 12.43 18.50
CA ARG A 107 16.36 12.50 19.94
C ARG A 107 17.10 11.27 20.38
#